data_AF-A0A1Q8BN14-F1
#
_entry.id   AF-A0A1Q8BN14-F1
#
_cell.length_a   1.000
_cell.length_b   1.000
_cell.length_c   1.000
_cell.angle_alpha   90.00
_cell.angle_beta   90.00
_cell.angle_gamma   90.00
#
_symmetry.space_group_name_H-M   'P 1'
#
loop_
_entity.id
_entity.type
_entity.pdbx_description
1 polymer ?
#
loop_
_entity_poly.entity_id
_entity_poly.type
_entity_poly.pdbx_seq_one_letter_code
_entity_poly.pdbx_strand_id
1 'polypeptide(L)' 'MKYVTSLNHVEIETLQQMHASHPSRRARMRAHSLLLSHQRYTIPQIARLYQVDQRRVSAWMARWQAWGFVGL' A
#
# COMPACT_ATOMS: atom_id res chain seq x y z
N MET A 1 -7.58 11.74 8.81
CA MET A 1 -7.25 10.79 7.72
C MET A 1 -6.06 9.95 8.16
N LYS A 2 -6.10 8.62 7.97
CA LYS A 2 -4.98 7.73 8.34
C LYS A 2 -4.09 7.51 7.12
N TYR A 3 -2.83 7.91 7.23
CA TYR A 3 -1.77 7.58 6.28
C TYR A 3 -0.91 6.46 6.86
N VAL A 4 -0.14 5.78 6.02
CA VAL A 4 0.94 4.91 6.52
C VAL A 4 1.94 5.76 7.31
N THR A 5 2.54 5.16 8.34
CA THR A 5 3.72 5.73 9.01
C THR A 5 4.81 5.97 7.97
N SER A 6 5.68 6.96 8.18
CA SER A 6 6.77 7.26 7.26
C SER A 6 7.56 5.99 6.93
N LEU A 7 7.63 5.67 5.64
CA LEU A 7 8.41 4.55 5.12
C LEU A 7 9.88 4.97 5.06
N ASN A 8 10.79 4.06 5.41
CA ASN A 8 12.22 4.27 5.23
C ASN A 8 12.65 3.94 3.78
N HIS A 9 13.90 4.26 3.44
CA HIS A 9 14.41 4.09 2.08
C HIS A 9 14.34 2.63 1.58
N VAL A 10 14.71 1.67 2.43
CA VAL A 10 14.69 0.23 2.10
C VAL A 10 13.27 -0.28 1.88
N GLU A 11 12.32 0.18 2.69
CA GLU A 11 10.90 -0.15 2.53
C GLU A 11 10.37 0.39 1.20
N ILE A 12 10.70 1.64 0.85
CA ILE A 12 10.29 2.26 -0.41
C ILE A 12 10.82 1.46 -1.61
N GLU A 13 12.11 1.14 -1.63
CA GLU A 13 12.74 0.38 -2.72
C GLU A 13 12.10 -1.01 -2.86
N THR A 14 11.91 -1.72 -1.74
CA THR A 14 11.28 -3.04 -1.73
C THR A 14 9.84 -2.98 -2.26
N LEU A 15 9.06 -1.98 -1.85
CA LEU A 15 7.68 -1.79 -2.31
C LEU A 15 7.62 -1.41 -3.79
N GLN A 16 8.58 -0.63 -4.30
CA GLN A 16 8.70 -0.32 -5.72
C GLN A 16 8.97 -1.58 -6.54
N GLN A 17 9.94 -2.41 -6.11
CA GLN A 17 10.25 -3.65 -6.80
C GLN A 17 9.09 -4.64 -6.76
N MET A 18 8.42 -4.75 -5.60
CA MET A 18 7.22 -5.56 -5.42
C MET A 18 6.09 -5.09 -6.34
N HIS A 19 5.86 -3.78 -6.45
CA HIS A 19 4.88 -3.23 -7.37
C HIS A 19 5.20 -3.55 -8.84
N ALA A 20 6.48 -3.47 -9.23
CA ALA A 20 6.89 -3.69 -10.62
C ALA A 20 6.77 -5.15 -11.06
N SER A 21 7.17 -6.10 -10.20
CA SER A 21 7.51 -7.46 -10.65
C SER A 21 6.79 -8.59 -9.93
N HIS A 22 6.13 -8.36 -8.79
CA HIS A 22 5.58 -9.45 -8.00
C HIS A 22 4.50 -10.21 -8.78
N PRO A 23 4.48 -11.57 -8.81
CA PRO A 23 3.57 -12.34 -9.66
C PRO A 23 2.08 -12.11 -9.32
N SER A 24 1.76 -11.98 -8.03
CA SER A 24 0.40 -11.66 -7.57
C SER A 24 0.03 -10.20 -7.84
N ARG A 25 -1.01 -9.99 -8.68
CA ARG A 25 -1.58 -8.66 -8.93
C ARG A 25 -2.02 -7.95 -7.65
N ARG A 26 -2.60 -8.68 -6.69
CA ARG A 26 -3.07 -8.11 -5.42
C ARG A 26 -1.89 -7.58 -4.60
N ALA A 27 -0.79 -8.32 -4.58
CA ALA A 27 0.43 -7.92 -3.88
C ALA A 27 1.03 -6.64 -4.51
N ARG A 28 1.08 -6.56 -5.86
CA ARG A 28 1.49 -5.33 -6.58
C ARG A 28 0.63 -4.11 -6.24
N MET A 29 -0.70 -4.29 -6.18
CA MET A 29 -1.63 -3.21 -5.83
C MET A 29 -1.44 -2.74 -4.39
N ARG A 30 -1.26 -3.68 -3.45
CA ARG A 30 -1.08 -3.37 -2.04
C ARG A 30 0.23 -2.62 -1.82
N ALA A 31 1.32 -3.08 -2.42
CA ALA A 31 2.62 -2.40 -2.35
C ALA A 31 2.54 -0.94 -2.85
N HIS A 32 1.93 -0.73 -4.02
CA HIS A 32 1.76 0.61 -4.55
C HIS A 32 0.75 1.45 -3.77
N SER A 33 -0.25 0.84 -3.13
CA SER A 33 -1.15 1.56 -2.22
C SER A 33 -0.37 2.18 -1.05
N LEU A 34 0.59 1.47 -0.46
CA LEU A 34 1.44 2.00 0.60
C LEU A 34 2.31 3.17 0.11
N LEU A 35 2.93 3.02 -1.07
CA LEU A 35 3.71 4.09 -1.70
C LEU A 35 2.88 5.36 -1.95
N LEU A 36 1.65 5.21 -2.48
CA LEU A 36 0.73 6.31 -2.68
C LEU A 36 0.32 6.96 -1.35
N SER A 37 0.05 6.17 -0.32
CA SER A 37 -0.29 6.72 1.00
C SER A 37 0.88 7.50 1.61
N HIS A 38 2.11 7.03 1.42
CA HIS A 38 3.32 7.75 1.80
C HIS A 38 3.45 9.09 1.04
N GLN A 39 3.07 9.12 -0.23
CA GLN A 39 2.92 10.32 -1.06
C GLN A 39 1.65 11.14 -0.77
N ARG A 40 0.99 10.91 0.37
CA ARG A 40 -0.19 11.66 0.85
C ARG A 40 -1.48 11.46 0.04
N TYR A 41 -1.56 10.43 -0.80
CA TYR A 41 -2.85 10.00 -1.36
C TYR A 41 -3.73 9.40 -0.26
N THR A 42 -5.00 9.79 -0.29
CA THR A 42 -6.01 9.37 0.69
C THR A 42 -6.59 8.00 0.32
N ILE A 43 -7.11 7.27 1.31
CA ILE A 43 -7.79 5.98 1.10
C ILE A 43 -8.88 6.07 0.01
N PRO A 44 -9.77 7.09 -0.02
CA PRO A 44 -10.75 7.24 -1.10
C PRO A 44 -10.13 7.42 -2.49
N GLN A 45 -9.03 8.17 -2.60
CA GLN A 45 -8.33 8.37 -3.89
C GLN A 45 -7.70 7.07 -4.38
N ILE A 46 -7.03 6.32 -3.50
CA ILE A 46 -6.41 5.03 -3.82
C ILE A 46 -7.49 4.00 -4.19
N ALA A 47 -8.61 3.97 -3.45
CA ALA A 47 -9.74 3.10 -3.74
C ALA A 47 -10.34 3.38 -5.12
N ARG A 48 -10.48 4.65 -5.50
CA ARG A 48 -10.94 5.07 -6.83
C ARG A 48 -9.95 4.66 -7.92
N LEU A 49 -8.64 4.87 -7.71
CA LEU A 49 -7.59 4.48 -8.66
C LEU A 49 -7.67 2.99 -9.01
N TYR A 50 -7.89 2.15 -8.00
CA TYR A 50 -7.96 0.70 -8.17
C TYR A 50 -9.35 0.13 -8.40
N GLN A 51 -10.39 0.99 -8.39
CA GLN A 51 -11.79 0.59 -8.48
C GLN A 51 -12.17 -0.50 -7.46
N VAL A 52 -11.75 -0.29 -6.20
CA VAL A 52 -12.03 -1.20 -5.07
C VAL A 52 -12.73 -0.46 -3.93
N ASP A 53 -13.30 -1.21 -3.00
CA ASP A 53 -13.87 -0.64 -1.77
C ASP A 53 -12.78 -0.01 -0.88
N GLN A 54 -13.06 1.18 -0.35
CA GLN A 54 -12.19 1.91 0.60
C GLN A 54 -11.82 1.08 1.82
N ARG A 55 -12.72 0.21 2.30
CA ARG A 55 -12.48 -0.72 3.42
C ARG A 55 -11.35 -1.70 3.10
N ARG A 56 -11.21 -2.14 1.84
CA ARG A 56 -10.11 -3.02 1.44
C ARG A 56 -8.78 -2.31 1.53
N VAL A 57 -8.70 -1.08 1.01
CA VAL A 57 -7.49 -0.25 1.10
C VAL A 57 -7.15 0.02 2.56
N SER A 58 -8.13 0.39 3.39
CA SER A 58 -7.91 0.58 4.83
C SER A 58 -7.40 -0.67 5.53
N ALA A 59 -7.89 -1.86 5.15
CA ALA A 59 -7.42 -3.13 5.71
C ALA A 59 -5.97 -3.43 5.31
N TRP A 60 -5.55 -3.10 4.09
CA TRP A 60 -4.15 -3.24 3.68
C TRP A 60 -3.22 -2.35 4.50
N MET A 61 -3.61 -1.09 4.72
CA MET A 61 -2.85 -0.15 5.57
C MET A 61 -2.74 -0.66 7.01
N ALA A 62 -3.84 -1.18 7.57
CA ALA A 62 -3.85 -1.71 8.93
C ALA A 62 -2.95 -2.95 9.07
N ARG A 63 -2.99 -3.87 8.10
CA ARG A 63 -2.12 -5.06 8.10
C ARG A 63 -0.65 -4.69 7.96
N TRP A 64 -0.32 -3.71 7.13
CA TRP A 64 1.04 -3.17 7.05
C TRP A 64 1.50 -2.57 8.38
N GLN A 65 0.68 -1.74 9.02
CA GLN A 65 1.03 -1.14 10.32
C GLN A 65 1.20 -2.18 11.42
N ALA A 66 0.45 -3.28 11.38
CA ALA A 66 0.54 -4.35 12.36
C ALA A 66 1.74 -5.28 12.12
N TRP A 67 2.03 -5.63 10.87
CA TRP A 67 2.89 -6.78 10.53
C TRP A 67 3.96 -6.49 9.46
N GLY A 68 4.09 -5.24 8.99
CA GLY A 68 5.00 -4.88 7.90
C GLY A 68 4.74 -5.69 6.64
N PHE A 69 5.82 -6.18 6.01
CA PHE A 69 5.75 -6.95 4.76
C PHE A 69 4.94 -8.25 4.87
N VAL A 70 4.87 -8.87 6.05
CA VAL A 70 4.03 -10.07 6.27
C VAL A 70 2.53 -9.74 6.12
N GLY A 71 2.16 -8.46 6.27
CA GLY A 71 0.79 -7.98 6.10
C GLY A 71 0.33 -7.75 4.64
N LEU A 72 1.26 -7.75 3.67
CA LEU A 72 1.03 -7.43 2.25
C LEU A 72 0.60 -8.62 1.39
#